data_AF-A0A1L9P0A9-F1
#
_entry.id   AF-A0A1L9P0A9-F1
#
_cell.length_a   1.000
_cell.length_b   1.000
_cell.length_c   1.000
_cell.angle_alpha   90.00
_cell.angle_beta   90.00
_cell.angle_gamma   90.00
#
_symmetry.space_group_name_H-M   'P 1'
#
loop_
_entity.id
_entity.type
_entity.pdbx_description
1 polymer ?
#
loop_
_entity_poly.entity_id
_entity_poly.type
_entity_poly.pdbx_seq_one_letter_code
_entity_poly.pdbx_strand_id
1 'polypeptide(L)'
;MIQLKQIKPAILAGLIAIGLSMHSQPAQAAGTEILTVAGGCFWCVESDFERVPGVKEVVSGYTGGKKKNPTYKDVTKGGSGHYEAVQIQFDPSKVSRDQLLNMFFRSVDPTDAGGQFCDRGDSYRTAIFVSIPLLPQNPNFFMGYDAEIV
;
A
#
# COMPACT_ATOMS: atom_id res chain seq x y z
N MET A 1 26.86 37.29 -45.77
CA MET A 1 26.56 36.14 -46.63
C MET A 1 26.92 34.85 -45.89
N ILE A 2 25.94 34.15 -45.31
CA ILE A 2 26.16 32.89 -44.60
C ILE A 2 26.50 31.82 -45.65
N GLN A 3 27.72 31.29 -45.59
CA GLN A 3 28.21 30.25 -46.51
C GLN A 3 27.40 28.96 -46.34
N LEU A 4 26.94 28.37 -47.45
CA LEU A 4 26.11 27.14 -47.49
C LEU A 4 26.73 25.96 -46.70
N LYS A 5 28.05 25.98 -46.48
CA LYS A 5 28.81 25.00 -45.69
C LYS A 5 28.51 25.06 -44.18
N GLN A 6 28.00 26.18 -43.66
CA GLN A 6 27.66 26.37 -42.25
C GLN A 6 26.24 25.89 -41.91
N ILE A 7 25.42 25.55 -42.92
CA ILE A 7 24.03 25.11 -42.73
C ILE A 7 23.97 23.68 -42.17
N LYS A 8 24.83 22.79 -42.65
CA LYS A 8 24.89 21.38 -42.19
C LYS A 8 25.19 21.23 -40.69
N PRO A 9 26.22 21.89 -40.12
CA PRO A 9 26.46 21.81 -38.68
C PRO A 9 25.35 22.48 -37.86
N ALA A 10 24.72 23.55 -38.39
CA ALA A 10 23.59 24.20 -37.71
C ALA A 10 22.35 23.29 -37.64
N ILE A 11 22.03 22.58 -38.72
CA ILE A 11 20.94 21.58 -38.74
C ILE A 11 21.25 20.44 -37.76
N LEU A 12 22.49 19.93 -37.76
CA LEU A 12 22.88 18.85 -36.85
C LEU A 12 22.79 19.27 -35.38
N ALA A 13 23.26 20.48 -35.05
CA ALA A 13 23.15 21.03 -33.70
C ALA A 13 21.68 21.22 -33.28
N GLY A 14 20.82 21.69 -34.19
CA GLY A 14 19.38 21.79 -33.96
C GLY A 14 18.72 20.44 -33.68
N LEU A 15 19.05 19.40 -34.45
CA LEU A 15 18.52 18.05 -34.23
C LEU A 15 18.97 17.45 -32.90
N ILE A 16 20.23 17.67 -32.50
CA ILE A 16 20.76 17.24 -31.20
C ILE A 16 20.03 17.97 -30.06
N ALA A 17 19.83 19.28 -30.16
CA ALA A 17 19.11 20.06 -29.16
C ALA A 17 17.65 19.59 -29.01
N ILE A 18 16.97 19.28 -30.11
CA ILE A 18 15.60 18.74 -30.09
C ILE A 18 15.58 17.34 -29.44
N GLY A 19 16.51 16.46 -29.81
CA GLY A 19 16.61 15.11 -29.23
C GLY A 19 16.88 15.11 -27.73
N LEU A 20 17.72 16.03 -27.24
CA LEU A 20 17.97 16.26 -25.82
C LEU A 20 16.72 16.77 -25.08
N SER A 21 15.95 17.65 -25.73
CA SER A 21 14.71 18.20 -25.16
C SER A 21 13.62 17.14 -24.98
N MET A 22 13.57 16.13 -25.87
CA MET A 22 12.60 15.02 -25.79
C MET A 22 12.94 13.99 -24.70
N HIS A 23 14.18 13.91 -24.23
CA HIS A 23 14.60 12.95 -23.19
C HIS A 23 14.45 13.48 -21.75
N SER A 24 13.93 14.70 -21.59
CA SER A 24 13.87 15.39 -20.30
C SER A 24 12.45 15.49 -19.75
N GLN A 25 11.69 14.39 -19.75
CA GLN A 25 10.54 14.31 -18.85
C GLN A 25 11.02 13.77 -17.50
N PRO A 26 10.88 14.52 -16.39
CA PRO A 26 11.08 13.93 -15.08
C PRO A 26 10.08 12.77 -14.96
N ALA A 27 10.58 11.59 -14.62
CA ALA A 27 9.72 10.47 -14.27
C ALA A 27 8.92 10.90 -13.04
N GLN A 28 7.67 11.33 -13.26
CA GLN A 28 6.74 11.57 -12.17
C GLN A 28 6.55 10.20 -11.51
N ALA A 29 7.14 10.01 -10.33
CA ALA A 29 6.85 8.82 -9.54
C ALA A 29 5.33 8.81 -9.32
N ALA A 30 4.64 7.85 -9.94
CA ALA A 30 3.22 7.64 -9.70
C ALA A 30 3.05 7.51 -8.19
N GLY A 31 2.20 8.35 -7.60
CA GLY A 31 2.01 8.40 -6.15
C GLY A 31 1.86 6.99 -5.57
N THR A 32 2.43 6.74 -4.40
CA THR A 32 2.13 5.51 -3.68
C THR A 32 1.14 5.86 -2.59
N GLU A 33 0.01 5.18 -2.59
CA GLU A 33 -0.95 5.24 -1.49
C GLU A 33 -0.88 3.98 -0.65
N ILE A 34 -1.31 4.08 0.61
CA ILE A 34 -1.31 2.98 1.57
C ILE A 34 -2.74 2.78 2.07
N LEU A 35 -3.19 1.54 2.06
CA LEU A 35 -4.43 1.08 2.68
C LEU A 35 -4.09 0.02 3.73
N THR A 36 -4.55 0.21 4.96
CA THR A 36 -4.34 -0.73 6.05
C THR A 36 -5.67 -1.36 6.45
N VAL A 37 -5.76 -2.69 6.39
CA VAL A 37 -6.98 -3.45 6.70
C VAL A 37 -6.69 -4.66 7.57
N ALA A 38 -7.64 -5.05 8.41
CA ALA A 38 -7.65 -6.29 9.19
C ALA A 38 -8.93 -7.06 8.88
N GLY A 39 -8.84 -8.37 8.63
CA GLY A 39 -9.95 -9.16 8.09
C GLY A 39 -9.81 -10.66 8.30
N GLY A 40 -9.27 -11.09 9.44
CA GLY A 40 -8.95 -12.50 9.72
C GLY A 40 -7.45 -12.74 9.74
N CYS A 41 -7.01 -13.97 9.45
CA CYS A 41 -5.59 -14.28 9.35
C CYS A 41 -4.91 -13.41 8.30
N PHE A 42 -3.88 -12.66 8.69
CA PHE A 42 -3.18 -11.73 7.80
C PHE A 42 -2.56 -12.38 6.55
N TRP A 43 -2.22 -13.67 6.57
CA TRP A 43 -1.65 -14.39 5.43
C TRP A 43 -2.69 -14.61 4.34
N CYS A 44 -3.95 -14.83 4.74
CA CYS A 44 -5.06 -14.92 3.79
C CYS A 44 -5.30 -13.56 3.13
N VAL A 45 -5.38 -12.50 3.94
CA VAL A 45 -5.59 -11.14 3.43
C VAL A 45 -4.41 -10.68 2.56
N GLU A 46 -3.17 -10.96 2.96
CA GLU A 46 -1.98 -10.67 2.16
C GLU A 46 -2.07 -11.35 0.78
N SER A 47 -2.37 -12.64 0.77
CA SER A 47 -2.49 -13.42 -0.48
C SER A 47 -3.60 -12.90 -1.41
N ASP A 48 -4.70 -12.38 -0.85
CA ASP A 48 -5.79 -11.78 -1.63
C ASP A 48 -5.33 -10.54 -2.41
N PHE A 49 -4.39 -9.76 -1.88
CA PHE A 49 -3.98 -8.47 -2.45
C PHE A 49 -2.65 -8.48 -3.20
N GLU A 50 -1.72 -9.38 -2.89
CA GLU A 50 -0.37 -9.44 -3.50
C GLU A 50 -0.39 -9.50 -5.04
N ARG A 51 -1.42 -10.11 -5.63
CA ARG A 51 -1.54 -10.33 -7.08
C ARG A 51 -2.41 -9.30 -7.80
N VAL A 52 -2.92 -8.30 -7.08
CA VAL A 52 -3.82 -7.29 -7.66
C VAL A 52 -3.02 -6.33 -8.56
N PRO A 53 -3.37 -6.18 -9.85
CA PRO A 53 -2.70 -5.23 -10.71
C PRO A 53 -2.76 -3.80 -10.14
N GLY A 54 -1.59 -3.18 -9.96
CA GLY A 54 -1.47 -1.85 -9.36
C GLY A 54 -1.07 -1.86 -7.88
N VAL A 55 -1.19 -3.00 -7.19
CA VAL A 55 -0.55 -3.20 -5.89
C VAL A 55 0.96 -3.39 -6.10
N LYS A 56 1.75 -2.69 -5.27
CA LYS A 56 3.22 -2.69 -5.31
C LYS A 56 3.78 -3.64 -4.25
N GLU A 57 3.20 -3.63 -3.06
CA GLU A 57 3.64 -4.41 -1.91
C GLU A 57 2.47 -4.63 -0.95
N VAL A 58 2.42 -5.81 -0.32
CA VAL A 58 1.50 -6.09 0.78
C VAL A 58 2.34 -6.62 1.94
N VAL A 59 2.15 -6.05 3.13
CA VAL A 59 2.98 -6.41 4.29
C VAL A 59 2.07 -6.75 5.47
N SER A 60 2.19 -7.97 5.97
CA SER A 60 1.53 -8.44 7.19
C SER A 60 2.14 -7.84 8.45
N GLY A 61 1.30 -7.51 9.43
CA GLY A 61 1.74 -6.97 10.71
C GLY A 61 0.62 -6.87 11.74
N TYR A 62 0.87 -6.10 12.80
CA TYR A 62 -0.06 -5.92 13.91
C TYR A 62 -0.31 -4.43 14.18
N THR A 63 -1.58 -4.09 14.44
CA THR A 63 -1.96 -2.71 14.80
C THR A 63 -3.23 -2.67 15.68
N GLY A 64 -3.63 -1.48 16.13
CA GLY A 64 -4.81 -1.25 16.98
C GLY A 64 -4.65 -1.56 18.47
N GLY A 65 -3.63 -2.32 18.88
CA GLY A 65 -3.37 -2.67 20.27
C GLY A 65 -2.43 -1.71 21.00
N LYS A 66 -2.31 -1.89 22.32
CA LYS A 66 -1.55 -0.98 23.20
C LYS A 66 -0.07 -1.33 23.34
N LYS A 67 0.30 -2.60 23.12
CA LYS A 67 1.68 -3.07 23.28
C LYS A 67 2.53 -2.58 22.11
N LYS A 68 3.59 -1.83 22.39
CA LYS A 68 4.59 -1.47 21.37
C LYS A 68 5.37 -2.70 20.92
N ASN A 69 5.60 -2.84 19.61
CA ASN A 69 6.34 -3.95 18.99
C ASN A 69 5.85 -5.33 19.49
N PRO A 70 4.57 -5.69 19.30
CA PRO A 70 4.07 -6.98 19.73
C PRO A 70 4.74 -8.11 18.95
N THR A 71 4.97 -9.23 19.61
CA THR A 71 5.39 -10.47 18.94
C THR A 71 4.17 -11.29 18.54
N TYR A 72 4.32 -12.23 17.60
CA TYR A 72 3.25 -13.17 17.24
C TYR A 72 2.66 -13.88 18.48
N LYS A 73 3.50 -14.28 19.44
CA LYS A 73 3.06 -14.91 20.69
C LYS A 73 2.25 -13.97 21.59
N ASP A 74 2.53 -12.67 21.55
CA ASP A 74 1.75 -11.69 22.30
C ASP A 74 0.35 -11.52 21.74
N VAL A 75 0.21 -11.62 20.42
CA VAL A 75 -1.07 -11.43 19.72
C VAL A 75 -1.91 -12.70 19.78
N THR A 76 -1.34 -13.86 19.41
CA THR A 76 -2.04 -15.16 19.41
C THR A 76 -2.51 -15.64 20.78
N LYS A 77 -1.85 -15.19 21.87
CA LYS A 77 -2.33 -15.46 23.23
C LYS A 77 -3.66 -14.75 23.55
N GLY A 78 -4.03 -13.73 22.77
CA GLY A 78 -5.19 -12.88 23.01
C GLY A 78 -4.93 -11.79 24.06
N GLY A 79 -5.87 -10.85 24.17
CA GLY A 79 -5.85 -9.77 25.17
C GLY A 79 -4.83 -8.65 24.92
N SER A 80 -4.06 -8.70 23.82
CA SER A 80 -3.14 -7.62 23.44
C SER A 80 -3.83 -6.38 22.86
N GLY A 81 -5.08 -6.55 22.42
CA GLY A 81 -5.87 -5.56 21.68
C GLY A 81 -5.42 -5.35 20.24
N HIS A 82 -4.39 -6.06 19.79
CA HIS A 82 -3.90 -5.97 18.41
C HIS A 82 -4.76 -6.81 17.46
N TYR A 83 -4.91 -6.29 16.25
CA TYR A 83 -5.43 -6.97 15.08
C TYR A 83 -4.28 -7.56 14.28
N GLU A 84 -4.50 -8.70 13.65
CA GLU A 84 -3.75 -9.11 12.46
C GLU A 84 -4.20 -8.24 11.29
N ALA A 85 -3.26 -7.51 10.70
CA ALA A 85 -3.56 -6.52 9.68
C ALA A 85 -2.52 -6.55 8.56
N VAL A 86 -2.88 -6.03 7.40
CA VAL A 86 -1.99 -5.87 6.26
C VAL A 86 -1.92 -4.41 5.82
N GLN A 87 -0.74 -3.97 5.39
CA GLN A 87 -0.56 -2.73 4.65
C GLN A 87 -0.43 -3.01 3.16
N ILE A 88 -1.35 -2.46 2.37
CA ILE A 88 -1.39 -2.57 0.92
C ILE A 88 -0.84 -1.25 0.36
N GLN A 89 0.34 -1.29 -0.23
CA GLN A 89 0.93 -0.17 -0.96
C GLN A 89 0.56 -0.29 -2.44
N PHE A 90 -0.04 0.74 -3.02
CA PHE A 90 -0.56 0.66 -4.39
C PHE A 90 -0.35 1.96 -5.19
N ASP A 91 -0.43 1.82 -6.51
CA ASP A 91 -0.42 2.91 -7.48
C ASP A 91 -1.88 3.35 -7.77
N PRO A 92 -2.32 4.54 -7.29
CA PRO A 92 -3.68 5.02 -7.49
C PRO A 92 -4.00 5.33 -8.96
N SER A 93 -2.99 5.38 -9.85
CA SER A 93 -3.21 5.48 -11.29
C SER A 93 -3.59 4.14 -11.95
N LYS A 94 -3.40 3.02 -11.24
CA LYS A 94 -3.68 1.65 -11.73
C LYS A 94 -4.82 0.98 -10.98
N VAL A 95 -4.92 1.19 -9.67
CA VAL A 95 -5.99 0.67 -8.83
C VAL A 95 -6.39 1.70 -7.79
N SER A 96 -7.69 1.98 -7.68
CA SER A 96 -8.20 2.94 -6.70
C SER A 96 -8.35 2.30 -5.32
N ARG A 97 -8.29 3.13 -4.27
CA ARG A 97 -8.61 2.74 -2.90
C ARG A 97 -9.99 2.07 -2.81
N ASP A 98 -10.99 2.61 -3.52
CA ASP A 98 -12.36 2.08 -3.53
C ASP A 98 -12.42 0.67 -4.12
N GLN A 99 -11.64 0.38 -5.17
CA GLN A 99 -11.57 -0.99 -5.72
C GLN A 99 -11.00 -1.96 -4.69
N LEU A 100 -9.92 -1.59 -4.00
CA LEU A 100 -9.32 -2.41 -2.96
C LEU A 100 -10.28 -2.64 -1.77
N LEU A 101 -10.98 -1.59 -1.33
CA LEU A 101 -12.00 -1.69 -0.29
C LEU A 101 -13.19 -2.57 -0.72
N ASN A 102 -13.66 -2.43 -1.96
CA ASN A 102 -14.71 -3.30 -2.50
C ASN A 102 -14.28 -4.77 -2.56
N MET A 103 -13.02 -5.05 -2.87
CA MET A 103 -12.46 -6.41 -2.82
C MET A 103 -12.42 -6.93 -1.39
N PHE A 104 -11.93 -6.10 -0.45
CA PHE A 104 -11.87 -6.43 0.97
C PHE A 104 -13.26 -6.76 1.56
N PHE A 105 -14.27 -5.92 1.34
CA PHE A 105 -15.62 -6.18 1.84
C PHE A 105 -16.29 -7.42 1.23
N ARG A 106 -15.79 -7.95 0.12
CA ARG A 106 -16.26 -9.23 -0.45
C ARG A 106 -15.54 -10.43 0.14
N SER A 107 -14.39 -10.24 0.77
CA SER A 107 -13.60 -11.30 1.40
C SER A 107 -13.77 -11.40 2.92
N VAL A 108 -14.55 -10.49 3.53
CA VAL A 108 -14.83 -10.49 4.98
C VAL A 108 -16.32 -10.35 5.27
N ASP A 109 -16.71 -10.72 6.48
CA ASP A 109 -17.97 -10.38 7.13
C ASP A 109 -17.69 -9.25 8.13
N PRO A 110 -18.00 -7.97 7.81
CA PRO A 110 -17.74 -6.85 8.70
C PRO A 110 -18.64 -6.86 9.95
N THR A 111 -19.66 -7.72 10.00
CA THR A 111 -20.58 -7.79 11.14
C THR A 111 -20.18 -8.85 12.18
N ASP A 112 -19.16 -9.66 11.90
CA ASP A 112 -18.68 -10.71 12.80
C ASP A 112 -17.71 -10.14 13.86
N ALA A 113 -18.25 -9.84 15.04
CA ALA A 113 -17.44 -9.38 16.17
C ALA A 113 -16.50 -10.46 16.76
N GLY A 114 -16.64 -11.74 16.36
CA GLY A 114 -15.88 -12.87 16.88
C GLY A 114 -14.65 -13.26 16.06
N GLY A 115 -14.43 -12.62 14.90
CA GLY A 115 -13.33 -12.91 13.98
C GLY A 115 -13.77 -13.67 12.73
N GLN A 116 -12.94 -13.68 11.69
CA GLN A 116 -13.33 -14.16 10.36
C GLN A 116 -13.21 -15.69 10.17
N PHE A 117 -14.21 -16.30 9.53
CA PHE A 117 -14.18 -17.70 9.09
C PHE A 117 -13.82 -18.71 10.20
N CYS A 118 -12.72 -19.46 10.05
CA CYS A 118 -12.21 -20.38 11.06
C CYS A 118 -11.32 -19.68 12.10
N ASP A 119 -10.89 -18.44 11.85
CA ASP A 119 -10.01 -17.67 12.71
C ASP A 119 -10.86 -16.90 13.74
N ARG A 120 -10.67 -17.20 15.02
CA ARG A 120 -11.53 -16.69 16.09
C ARG A 120 -10.73 -16.03 17.20
N GLY A 121 -11.27 -14.91 17.69
CA GLY A 121 -10.65 -14.07 18.72
C GLY A 121 -10.44 -12.63 18.28
N ASP A 122 -10.13 -11.77 19.25
CA ASP A 122 -10.10 -10.31 19.08
C ASP A 122 -9.16 -9.82 17.97
N SER A 123 -8.11 -10.59 17.68
CA SER A 123 -7.10 -10.26 16.66
C SER A 123 -7.55 -10.53 15.23
N TYR A 124 -8.60 -11.32 15.03
CA TYR A 124 -9.10 -11.72 13.71
C TYR A 124 -10.34 -10.94 13.28
N ARG A 125 -10.72 -9.90 14.03
CA ARG A 125 -11.87 -9.05 13.73
C ARG A 125 -11.59 -8.14 12.54
N THR A 126 -12.66 -7.69 11.90
CA THR A 126 -12.61 -6.74 10.78
C THR A 126 -12.32 -5.32 11.27
N ALA A 127 -11.40 -4.60 10.61
CA ALA A 127 -11.17 -3.17 10.83
C ALA A 127 -10.50 -2.50 9.61
N ILE A 128 -10.77 -1.21 9.39
CA ILE A 128 -10.06 -0.38 8.42
C ILE A 128 -9.35 0.73 9.20
N PHE A 129 -8.05 0.88 8.96
CA PHE A 129 -7.25 1.87 9.67
C PHE A 129 -7.04 3.08 8.77
N VAL A 130 -7.54 4.23 9.20
CA VAL A 130 -7.49 5.49 8.45
C VAL A 130 -6.42 6.37 9.06
N SER A 131 -5.25 6.47 8.43
CA SER A 131 -4.32 7.57 8.71
C SER A 131 -3.48 7.92 7.49
N ILE A 132 -3.03 9.17 7.46
CA ILE A 132 -2.03 9.67 6.50
C ILE A 132 -0.68 9.02 6.84
N PRO A 133 0.14 8.60 5.86
CA PRO A 133 1.34 7.82 6.15
C PRO A 133 2.36 8.64 6.93
N LEU A 134 2.76 8.16 8.10
CA LEU A 134 4.15 8.34 8.52
C LEU A 134 4.90 7.13 8.00
N LEU A 135 5.97 7.37 7.24
CA LEU A 135 6.82 6.34 6.65
C LEU A 135 7.07 5.19 7.65
N PRO A 136 7.00 3.92 7.21
CA PRO A 136 7.20 2.79 8.10
C PRO A 136 8.59 2.86 8.72
N GLN A 137 8.65 3.07 10.04
CA GLN A 137 9.90 3.02 10.80
C GLN A 137 10.35 1.57 11.09
N ASN A 138 9.47 0.59 10.83
CA ASN A 138 9.73 -0.84 11.00
C ASN A 138 8.80 -1.65 10.08
N PRO A 139 9.31 -2.56 9.22
CA PRO A 139 8.49 -3.35 8.30
C PRO A 139 7.51 -4.30 9.01
N ASN A 140 7.74 -4.65 10.27
CA ASN A 140 6.89 -5.59 11.02
C ASN A 140 5.89 -4.90 11.96
N PHE A 141 5.80 -3.56 11.94
CA PHE A 141 5.01 -2.84 12.92
C PHE A 141 4.43 -1.54 12.39
N PHE A 142 3.11 -1.45 12.51
CA PHE A 142 2.33 -0.31 12.08
C PHE A 142 1.82 0.42 13.34
N MET A 143 2.69 1.26 13.94
CA MET A 143 2.31 2.07 15.10
C MET A 143 1.53 3.31 14.68
N GLY A 144 0.45 3.62 15.40
CA GLY A 144 -0.16 4.96 15.40
C GLY A 144 -1.38 5.15 14.51
N TYR A 145 -2.20 4.11 14.32
CA TYR A 145 -3.45 4.23 13.57
C TYR A 145 -4.64 4.28 14.52
N ASP A 146 -5.51 5.28 14.33
CA ASP A 146 -6.88 5.20 14.83
C ASP A 146 -7.60 4.14 13.98
N ALA A 147 -8.07 3.08 14.63
CA ALA A 147 -8.85 2.04 13.99
C ALA A 147 -10.28 2.54 13.83
N GLU A 148 -10.80 2.62 12.60
CA GLU A 148 -12.23 2.65 12.40
C GLU A 148 -12.67 1.19 12.25
N ILE A 149 -13.21 0.65 13.34
CA ILE A 149 -13.84 -0.67 13.31
C ILE A 149 -15.08 -0.49 12.43
N VAL A 150 -15.07 -1.13 11.26
CA VAL A 150 -16.22 -1.23 10.35
C VAL A 150 -17.14 -2.35 10.77
#